data_AF-A0A1Y3XCA0-F1
#
_entry.id   AF-A0A1Y3XCA0-F1
#
_cell.length_a   1.000
_cell.length_b   1.000
_cell.length_c   1.000
_cell.angle_alpha   90.00
_cell.angle_beta   90.00
_cell.angle_gamma   90.00
#
_symmetry.space_group_name_H-M   'P 1'
#
loop_
_entity.id
_entity.type
_entity.pdbx_description
1 polymer ?
#
loop_
_entity_poly.entity_id
_entity_poly.type
_entity_poly.pdbx_seq_one_letter_code
_entity_poly.pdbx_strand_id
1 'polypeptide(L)'
;MNEKRKILQCLIENRAFAPSASALAKDLGYESNKATLYRIMRDETKDSTVDDVWDKLLEEHCLTERHLYNLARIFEGAAYFSDLILPEMDRKHPKWLRYLLLMLTDDDYEACSPEFQQETAPILKDLKADEPDVYWGIVTVIYIRCRNIDPYKENPQRTFCLLIDELDSMLSYWYPERTDAHEISFNLKELTKASNLWKIIENCTILFRRYTEADFSSYASQSMMLFGWDAKSFWRIPGHPYLQGSQVWVLVEHSFGRATNGCYIVLCLEAGKDICTFVLKDALVFCFWSVDKEDDPLILQACRGTGAHREWCFYAYGYDEETHTLYLEANPATGNLFGLPEAMKQINLEKPKDKEEKVWARIMNKWDKEQGNSIFEQAKALFAGRIDLKDTYQLEDVSISRTCLKLFIRHNGDSRTYQLPIEAYDFLQTINPTQQVLIVRHTDDQDIYVEWPEMGYGIKLSEFDTH
;
A
#
# COMPACT_ATOMS: atom_id res chain seq x y z
N MET A 1 20.35 -5.32 -33.85
CA MET A 1 19.63 -6.28 -32.99
C MET A 1 18.45 -5.53 -32.38
N ASN A 2 17.24 -6.04 -32.58
CA ASN A 2 15.99 -5.43 -32.08
C ASN A 2 16.06 -5.26 -30.55
N GLU A 3 15.76 -4.09 -30.02
CA GLU A 3 15.82 -3.78 -28.58
C GLU A 3 14.87 -4.67 -27.77
N LYS A 4 13.63 -4.87 -28.26
CA LYS A 4 12.67 -5.80 -27.65
C LYS A 4 13.24 -7.21 -27.52
N ARG A 5 14.01 -7.67 -28.52
CA ARG A 5 14.64 -8.99 -28.48
C ARG A 5 15.66 -9.09 -27.34
N LYS A 6 16.52 -8.09 -27.16
CA LYS A 6 17.49 -8.07 -26.04
C LYS A 6 16.80 -8.17 -24.69
N ILE A 7 15.73 -7.39 -24.52
CA ILE A 7 14.94 -7.38 -23.30
C ILE A 7 14.31 -8.75 -23.06
N LEU A 8 13.63 -9.32 -24.07
CA LEU A 8 13.06 -10.66 -23.94
C LEU A 8 14.11 -11.72 -23.60
N GLN A 9 15.29 -11.67 -24.22
CA GLN A 9 16.40 -12.57 -23.89
C GLN A 9 16.77 -12.47 -22.41
N CYS A 10 17.01 -11.25 -21.91
CA CYS A 10 17.33 -10.99 -20.52
C CYS A 10 16.24 -11.51 -19.55
N LEU A 11 14.97 -11.24 -19.84
CA LEU A 11 13.84 -11.65 -19.01
C LEU A 11 13.64 -13.18 -18.97
N ILE A 12 13.83 -13.86 -20.12
CA ILE A 12 13.73 -15.32 -20.22
C ILE A 12 14.88 -16.00 -19.48
N GLU A 13 16.11 -15.50 -19.65
CA GLU A 13 17.31 -16.03 -18.99
C GLU A 13 17.23 -15.92 -17.47
N ASN A 14 16.70 -14.80 -16.97
CA ASN A 14 16.51 -14.57 -15.54
C ASN A 14 15.25 -15.23 -14.98
N ARG A 15 14.49 -15.99 -15.79
CA ARG A 15 13.24 -16.65 -15.36
C ARG A 15 12.26 -15.65 -14.72
N ALA A 16 12.09 -14.47 -15.31
CA ALA A 16 11.30 -13.40 -14.70
C ALA A 16 9.83 -13.80 -14.46
N PHE A 17 9.22 -14.49 -15.43
CA PHE A 17 7.79 -14.79 -15.42
C PHE A 17 7.44 -16.25 -15.14
N ALA A 18 8.37 -17.18 -15.39
CA ALA A 18 8.12 -18.62 -15.25
C ALA A 18 9.42 -19.38 -14.95
N PRO A 19 9.36 -20.61 -14.39
CA PRO A 19 10.54 -21.39 -14.00
C PRO A 19 11.47 -21.78 -15.17
N SER A 20 11.00 -21.69 -16.40
CA SER A 20 11.79 -21.99 -17.61
C SER A 20 11.15 -21.36 -18.85
N ALA A 21 11.94 -21.23 -19.93
CA ALA A 21 11.44 -20.85 -21.24
C ALA A 21 10.31 -21.78 -21.74
N SER A 22 10.35 -23.08 -21.42
CA SER A 22 9.26 -23.99 -21.82
C SER A 22 7.98 -23.76 -21.03
N ALA A 23 8.08 -23.39 -19.75
CA ALA A 23 6.93 -23.05 -18.92
C ALA A 23 6.30 -21.74 -19.40
N LEU A 24 7.12 -20.70 -19.61
CA LEU A 24 6.64 -19.42 -20.14
C LEU A 24 5.99 -19.58 -21.52
N ALA A 25 6.57 -20.39 -22.41
CA ALA A 25 5.96 -20.67 -23.71
C ALA A 25 4.57 -21.29 -23.57
N LYS A 26 4.36 -22.15 -22.57
CA LYS A 26 3.03 -22.74 -22.29
C LYS A 26 2.06 -21.66 -21.81
N ASP A 27 2.50 -20.83 -20.85
CA ASP A 27 1.67 -19.78 -20.26
C ASP A 27 1.23 -18.75 -21.32
N LEU A 28 2.07 -18.45 -22.31
CA LEU A 28 1.74 -17.54 -23.43
C LEU A 28 0.95 -18.22 -24.58
N GLY A 29 0.59 -19.50 -24.45
CA GLY A 29 -0.22 -20.24 -25.43
C GLY A 29 0.55 -20.92 -26.57
N TYR A 30 1.87 -21.08 -26.48
CA TYR A 30 2.69 -21.79 -27.48
C TYR A 30 2.88 -23.29 -27.17
N GLU A 31 1.83 -23.98 -26.72
CA GLU A 31 1.91 -25.37 -26.26
C GLU A 31 2.50 -26.35 -27.30
N SER A 32 2.21 -26.11 -28.58
CA SER A 32 2.67 -26.91 -29.73
C SER A 32 4.03 -26.47 -30.28
N ASN A 33 4.60 -25.36 -29.81
CA ASN A 33 5.88 -24.82 -30.28
C ASN A 33 6.72 -24.24 -29.11
N LYS A 34 7.01 -25.07 -28.11
CA LYS A 34 7.82 -24.70 -26.93
C LYS A 34 9.24 -24.25 -27.26
N ALA A 35 9.71 -24.51 -28.49
CA ALA A 35 11.01 -24.06 -28.98
C ALA A 35 11.05 -22.56 -29.31
N THR A 36 9.91 -21.88 -29.45
CA THR A 36 9.84 -20.46 -29.83
C THR A 36 10.71 -19.58 -28.94
N LEU A 37 10.60 -19.72 -27.61
CA LEU A 37 11.37 -18.89 -26.68
C LEU A 37 12.87 -19.22 -26.71
N TYR A 38 13.25 -20.49 -26.89
CA TYR A 38 14.66 -20.86 -27.10
C TYR A 38 15.24 -20.31 -28.41
N ARG A 39 14.43 -20.22 -29.46
CA ARG A 39 14.86 -19.60 -30.73
C ARG A 39 15.02 -18.08 -30.58
N ILE A 40 14.19 -17.41 -29.78
CA ILE A 40 14.39 -15.99 -29.42
C ILE A 40 15.74 -15.81 -28.71
N MET A 41 16.05 -16.67 -27.74
CA MET A 41 17.35 -16.67 -27.06
C MET A 41 18.55 -16.84 -27.99
N ARG A 42 18.40 -17.58 -29.09
CA ARG A 42 19.47 -17.84 -30.07
C ARG A 42 19.49 -16.88 -31.26
N ASP A 43 18.63 -15.87 -31.27
CA ASP A 43 18.45 -14.96 -32.42
C ASP A 43 18.02 -15.68 -33.72
N GLU A 44 17.23 -16.75 -33.59
CA GLU A 44 16.78 -17.62 -34.69
C GLU A 44 15.32 -17.35 -35.12
N THR A 45 14.71 -16.25 -34.67
CA THR A 45 13.29 -15.90 -34.95
C THR A 45 13.15 -14.61 -35.74
N LYS A 46 12.04 -14.47 -36.47
CA LYS A 46 11.67 -13.20 -37.13
C LYS A 46 11.19 -12.18 -36.10
N ASP A 47 11.33 -10.89 -36.40
CA ASP A 47 10.91 -9.82 -35.49
C ASP A 47 9.41 -9.83 -35.21
N SER A 48 8.57 -10.25 -36.16
CA SER A 48 7.12 -10.42 -35.92
C SER A 48 6.81 -11.42 -34.79
N THR A 49 7.66 -12.42 -34.57
CA THR A 49 7.52 -13.38 -33.46
C THR A 49 8.00 -12.77 -32.14
N VAL A 50 8.97 -11.86 -32.19
CA VAL A 50 9.42 -11.09 -31.01
C VAL A 50 8.30 -10.15 -30.55
N ASP A 51 7.66 -9.44 -31.48
CA ASP A 51 6.53 -8.56 -31.18
C ASP A 51 5.33 -9.33 -30.63
N ASP A 52 4.96 -10.48 -31.23
CA ASP A 52 3.87 -11.33 -30.72
C ASP A 52 4.12 -11.83 -29.28
N VAL A 53 5.34 -12.27 -28.96
CA VAL A 53 5.70 -12.67 -27.58
C VAL A 53 5.70 -11.48 -26.63
N TRP A 54 6.16 -10.32 -27.09
CA TRP A 54 6.15 -9.07 -26.33
C TRP A 54 4.73 -8.68 -25.94
N ASP A 55 3.81 -8.61 -26.91
CA ASP A 55 2.43 -8.19 -26.69
C ASP A 55 1.68 -9.18 -25.78
N LYS A 56 1.91 -10.49 -25.95
CA LYS A 56 1.36 -11.52 -25.06
C LYS A 56 1.87 -11.41 -23.63
N LEU A 57 3.14 -11.08 -23.42
CA LEU A 57 3.66 -10.84 -22.06
C LEU A 57 2.99 -9.63 -21.40
N LEU A 58 2.75 -8.56 -22.18
CA LEU A 58 2.04 -7.38 -21.68
C LEU A 58 0.60 -7.72 -21.30
N GLU A 59 -0.10 -8.48 -22.14
CA GLU A 59 -1.50 -8.86 -21.91
C GLU A 59 -1.65 -9.83 -20.72
N GLU A 60 -0.95 -10.97 -20.75
CA GLU A 60 -1.11 -12.06 -19.75
C GLU A 60 -0.67 -11.67 -18.33
N HIS A 61 0.21 -10.66 -18.22
CA HIS A 61 0.69 -10.17 -16.93
C HIS A 61 0.21 -8.75 -16.59
N CYS A 62 -0.69 -8.17 -17.41
CA CYS A 62 -1.21 -6.81 -17.27
C CYS A 62 -0.09 -5.77 -17.09
N LEU A 63 0.92 -5.81 -17.96
CA LEU A 63 2.10 -4.96 -17.90
C LEU A 63 2.05 -3.84 -18.93
N THR A 64 2.86 -2.81 -18.68
CA THR A 64 3.22 -1.79 -19.67
C THR A 64 4.60 -2.09 -20.24
N GLU A 65 4.94 -1.53 -21.40
CA GLU A 65 6.30 -1.64 -21.94
C GLU A 65 7.35 -1.19 -20.92
N ARG A 66 7.06 -0.10 -20.18
CA ARG A 66 7.93 0.43 -19.13
C ARG A 66 8.28 -0.64 -18.08
N HIS A 67 7.35 -1.51 -17.72
CA HIS A 67 7.63 -2.61 -16.78
C HIS A 67 8.66 -3.58 -17.35
N LEU A 68 8.57 -3.94 -18.63
CA LEU A 68 9.54 -4.85 -19.27
C LEU A 68 10.92 -4.20 -19.38
N TYR A 69 10.99 -2.92 -19.75
CA TYR A 69 12.24 -2.14 -19.75
C TYR A 69 12.88 -2.09 -18.36
N ASN A 70 12.10 -1.74 -17.33
CA ASN A 70 12.60 -1.65 -15.96
C ASN A 70 13.07 -3.01 -15.44
N LEU A 71 12.34 -4.10 -15.71
CA LEU A 71 12.76 -5.44 -15.29
C LEU A 71 14.08 -5.87 -15.93
N ALA A 72 14.29 -5.61 -17.22
CA ALA A 72 15.57 -5.91 -17.87
C ALA A 72 16.71 -5.11 -17.24
N ARG A 73 16.50 -3.81 -17.01
CA ARG A 73 17.48 -2.95 -16.32
C ARG A 73 17.77 -3.40 -14.89
N ILE A 74 16.76 -3.90 -14.18
CA ILE A 74 16.93 -4.50 -12.85
C ILE A 74 17.86 -5.72 -12.92
N PHE A 75 17.64 -6.63 -13.86
CA PHE A 75 18.47 -7.84 -13.97
C PHE A 75 19.90 -7.55 -14.41
N GLU A 76 20.08 -6.65 -15.39
CA GLU A 76 21.39 -6.21 -15.87
C GLU A 76 22.12 -5.43 -14.78
N GLY A 77 21.45 -4.47 -14.13
CA GLY A 77 21.99 -3.70 -13.02
C GLY A 77 22.38 -4.59 -11.84
N ALA A 78 21.55 -5.57 -11.48
CA ALA A 78 21.89 -6.52 -10.42
C ALA A 78 23.10 -7.38 -10.75
N ALA A 79 23.32 -7.74 -12.02
CA ALA A 79 24.55 -8.43 -12.41
C ALA A 79 25.76 -7.49 -12.27
N TYR A 80 25.68 -6.29 -12.85
CA TYR A 80 26.74 -5.29 -12.82
C TYR A 80 27.13 -4.88 -11.39
N PHE A 81 26.16 -4.46 -10.57
CA PHE A 81 26.43 -3.97 -9.22
C PHE A 81 26.80 -5.10 -8.25
N SER A 82 26.41 -6.35 -8.49
CA SER A 82 26.89 -7.47 -7.66
C SER A 82 28.41 -7.58 -7.70
N ASP A 83 29.01 -7.42 -8.88
CA ASP A 83 30.47 -7.53 -9.06
C ASP A 83 31.22 -6.39 -8.36
N LEU A 84 30.59 -5.23 -8.19
CA LEU A 84 31.15 -4.07 -7.51
C LEU A 84 30.91 -4.08 -6.00
N ILE A 85 29.72 -4.48 -5.55
CA ILE A 85 29.32 -4.41 -4.14
C ILE A 85 29.86 -5.60 -3.33
N LEU A 86 29.78 -6.82 -3.86
CA LEU A 86 30.12 -8.02 -3.08
C LEU A 86 31.60 -8.10 -2.62
N PRO A 87 32.59 -7.56 -3.35
CA PRO A 87 33.96 -7.45 -2.86
C PRO A 87 34.12 -6.56 -1.61
N GLU A 88 33.24 -5.56 -1.43
CA GLU A 88 33.28 -4.63 -0.29
C GLU A 88 32.77 -5.28 1.01
N MET A 89 32.11 -6.45 0.93
CA MET A 89 31.48 -7.11 2.07
C MET A 89 32.35 -8.20 2.70
N ASP A 90 32.43 -8.23 4.04
CA ASP A 90 32.98 -9.39 4.77
C ASP A 90 31.98 -10.56 4.77
N ARG A 91 31.96 -11.32 3.67
CA ARG A 91 31.06 -12.47 3.47
C ARG A 91 31.29 -13.63 4.45
N LYS A 92 32.32 -13.58 5.31
CA LYS A 92 32.52 -14.56 6.40
C LYS A 92 31.72 -14.22 7.64
N HIS A 93 31.35 -12.95 7.83
CA HIS A 93 30.58 -12.53 8.99
C HIS A 93 29.13 -13.05 8.90
N PRO A 94 28.55 -13.70 9.92
CA PRO A 94 27.23 -14.32 9.82
C PRO A 94 26.08 -13.35 9.51
N LYS A 95 26.27 -12.04 9.78
CA LYS A 95 25.30 -10.98 9.48
C LYS A 95 25.66 -10.13 8.25
N TRP A 96 26.60 -10.58 7.40
CA TRP A 96 27.09 -9.77 6.28
C TRP A 96 25.98 -9.29 5.34
N LEU A 97 24.96 -10.12 5.09
CA LEU A 97 23.81 -9.73 4.26
C LEU A 97 22.96 -8.63 4.88
N ARG A 98 22.86 -8.65 6.20
CA ARG A 98 22.18 -7.61 6.95
C ARG A 98 22.95 -6.29 6.84
N TYR A 99 24.28 -6.34 6.90
CA TYR A 99 25.12 -5.16 6.68
C TYR A 99 25.07 -4.66 5.24
N LEU A 100 25.03 -5.57 4.25
CA LEU A 100 24.85 -5.22 2.84
C LEU A 100 23.55 -4.43 2.64
N LEU A 101 22.44 -4.93 3.17
CA LEU A 101 21.16 -4.24 3.06
C LEU A 101 21.18 -2.90 3.78
N LEU A 102 21.72 -2.83 5.00
CA LEU A 102 21.83 -1.57 5.76
C LEU A 102 22.63 -0.50 4.99
N MET A 103 23.77 -0.90 4.43
CA MET A 103 24.63 -0.05 3.60
C MET A 103 23.86 0.53 2.40
N LEU A 104 23.03 -0.30 1.74
CA LEU A 104 22.22 0.10 0.58
C LEU A 104 20.96 0.88 0.97
N THR A 105 20.44 0.71 2.18
CA THR A 105 19.26 1.44 2.66
C THR A 105 19.60 2.82 3.20
N ASP A 106 20.67 2.94 3.98
CA ASP A 106 21.08 4.22 4.62
C ASP A 106 22.02 5.05 3.74
N ASP A 107 22.45 4.52 2.60
CA ASP A 107 23.47 5.12 1.74
C ASP A 107 24.81 5.41 2.46
N ASP A 108 25.09 4.61 3.50
CA ASP A 108 26.32 4.65 4.28
C ASP A 108 27.36 3.71 3.67
N TYR A 109 28.29 4.30 2.92
CA TYR A 109 29.39 3.60 2.24
C TYR A 109 30.75 3.89 2.89
N GLU A 110 30.80 4.42 4.12
CA GLU A 110 32.06 4.85 4.76
C GLU A 110 33.06 3.70 4.92
N ALA A 111 32.55 2.49 5.14
CA ALA A 111 33.35 1.28 5.31
C ALA A 111 33.85 0.68 3.98
N CYS A 112 33.36 1.15 2.83
CA CYS A 112 33.78 0.69 1.51
C CYS A 112 35.14 1.27 1.11
N SER A 113 35.76 0.68 0.10
CA SER A 113 37.01 1.16 -0.49
C SER A 113 36.88 2.59 -1.05
N PRO A 114 37.96 3.39 -1.06
CA PRO A 114 37.93 4.74 -1.64
C PRO A 114 37.51 4.77 -3.12
N GLU A 115 37.84 3.73 -3.87
CA GLU A 115 37.44 3.57 -5.28
C GLU A 115 35.92 3.39 -5.38
N PHE A 116 35.33 2.50 -4.57
CA PHE A 116 33.88 2.32 -4.51
C PHE A 116 33.16 3.63 -4.13
N GLN A 117 33.66 4.34 -3.12
CA GLN A 117 33.07 5.61 -2.66
C GLN A 117 33.11 6.70 -3.72
N GLN A 118 34.13 6.72 -4.59
CA GLN A 118 34.27 7.74 -5.64
C GLN A 118 33.54 7.39 -6.93
N GLU A 119 33.53 6.11 -7.31
CA GLU A 119 33.03 5.70 -8.63
C GLU A 119 31.65 5.05 -8.58
N THR A 120 31.34 4.24 -7.56
CA THR A 120 30.12 3.44 -7.51
C THR A 120 29.04 4.05 -6.62
N ALA A 121 29.42 4.52 -5.43
CA ALA A 121 28.46 5.08 -4.47
C ALA A 121 27.65 6.26 -5.02
N PRO A 122 28.22 7.22 -5.81
CA PRO A 122 27.43 8.29 -6.42
C PRO A 122 26.38 7.75 -7.39
N ILE A 123 26.73 6.75 -8.21
CA ILE A 123 25.80 6.13 -9.18
C ILE A 123 24.64 5.45 -8.46
N LEU A 124 24.91 4.74 -7.37
CA LEU A 124 23.87 4.10 -6.56
C LEU A 124 22.92 5.15 -5.94
N LYS A 125 23.47 6.26 -5.43
CA LYS A 125 22.70 7.38 -4.87
C LYS A 125 21.83 8.05 -5.93
N ASP A 126 22.40 8.34 -7.10
CA ASP A 126 21.66 8.93 -8.23
C ASP A 126 20.55 7.98 -8.70
N LEU A 127 20.84 6.68 -8.83
CA LEU A 127 19.84 5.70 -9.25
C LEU A 127 18.69 5.56 -8.24
N LYS A 128 19.00 5.60 -6.93
CA LYS A 128 17.98 5.57 -5.87
C LYS A 128 17.09 6.81 -5.91
N ALA A 129 17.66 7.99 -6.18
CA ALA A 129 16.92 9.24 -6.24
C ALA A 129 16.07 9.37 -7.51
N ASP A 130 16.65 9.06 -8.67
CA ASP A 130 16.03 9.30 -9.98
C ASP A 130 15.10 8.15 -10.42
N GLU A 131 15.46 6.91 -10.07
CA GLU A 131 14.75 5.70 -10.50
C GLU A 131 14.59 4.65 -9.38
N PRO A 132 13.90 5.01 -8.28
CA PRO A 132 13.81 4.17 -7.08
C PRO A 132 13.24 2.77 -7.36
N ASP A 133 12.29 2.62 -8.29
CA ASP A 133 11.74 1.31 -8.64
C ASP A 133 12.79 0.35 -9.23
N VAL A 134 13.70 0.90 -10.05
CA VAL A 134 14.81 0.14 -10.63
C VAL A 134 15.88 -0.13 -9.58
N TYR A 135 16.23 0.86 -8.76
CA TYR A 135 17.19 0.71 -7.67
C TYR A 135 16.77 -0.40 -6.69
N TRP A 136 15.57 -0.32 -6.12
CA TRP A 136 15.09 -1.31 -5.16
C TRP A 136 14.83 -2.68 -5.79
N GLY A 137 14.49 -2.71 -7.08
CA GLY A 137 14.45 -3.95 -7.84
C GLY A 137 15.82 -4.63 -7.93
N ILE A 138 16.88 -3.84 -8.19
CA ILE A 138 18.27 -4.32 -8.20
C ILE A 138 18.65 -4.88 -6.82
N VAL A 139 18.42 -4.12 -5.75
CA VAL A 139 18.69 -4.54 -4.37
C VAL A 139 18.00 -5.86 -4.05
N THR A 140 16.73 -6.00 -4.44
CA THR A 140 15.95 -7.24 -4.26
C THR A 140 16.59 -8.42 -4.98
N VAL A 141 16.98 -8.26 -6.25
CA VAL A 141 17.60 -9.35 -7.03
C VAL A 141 18.97 -9.73 -6.46
N ILE A 142 19.78 -8.76 -6.04
CA ILE A 142 21.05 -9.01 -5.35
C ILE A 142 20.81 -9.84 -4.09
N TYR A 143 19.84 -9.44 -3.26
CA TYR A 143 19.51 -10.16 -2.02
C TYR A 143 19.07 -11.61 -2.28
N ILE A 144 18.13 -11.82 -3.21
CA ILE A 144 17.65 -13.15 -3.62
C ILE A 144 18.81 -14.04 -4.08
N ARG A 145 19.71 -13.50 -4.93
CA ARG A 145 20.88 -14.23 -5.44
C ARG A 145 21.85 -14.59 -4.31
N CYS A 146 22.18 -13.64 -3.43
CA CYS A 146 23.12 -13.89 -2.34
C CYS A 146 22.58 -14.88 -1.29
N ARG A 147 21.26 -14.93 -1.10
CA ARG A 147 20.57 -15.92 -0.27
C ARG A 147 20.36 -17.27 -0.95
N ASN A 148 20.68 -17.38 -2.23
CA ASN A 148 20.37 -18.55 -3.07
C ASN A 148 18.87 -18.93 -3.01
N ILE A 149 18.00 -17.93 -2.97
CA ILE A 149 16.55 -18.15 -3.00
C ILE A 149 16.15 -18.48 -4.44
N ASP A 150 15.60 -19.67 -4.64
CA ASP A 150 14.96 -20.03 -5.90
C ASP A 150 13.44 -19.79 -5.78
N PRO A 151 12.88 -18.77 -6.46
CA PRO A 151 11.46 -18.43 -6.37
C PRO A 151 10.54 -19.56 -6.85
N TYR A 152 11.06 -20.55 -7.59
CA TYR A 152 10.27 -21.63 -8.20
C TYR A 152 10.54 -23.03 -7.64
N LYS A 153 11.45 -23.19 -6.67
CA LYS A 153 11.84 -24.52 -6.16
C LYS A 153 10.76 -25.21 -5.32
N GLU A 154 9.99 -24.43 -4.55
CA GLU A 154 8.84 -24.92 -3.77
C GLU A 154 7.54 -24.26 -4.27
N ASN A 155 6.67 -23.85 -3.36
CA ASN A 155 5.51 -23.02 -3.64
C ASN A 155 5.96 -21.54 -3.72
N PRO A 156 5.85 -20.88 -4.89
CA PRO A 156 6.25 -19.47 -5.06
C PRO A 156 5.62 -18.54 -4.03
N GLN A 157 4.36 -18.76 -3.65
CA GLN A 157 3.69 -17.96 -2.63
C GLN A 157 4.35 -18.12 -1.26
N ARG A 158 4.75 -19.34 -0.90
CA ARG A 158 5.42 -19.59 0.38
C ARG A 158 6.78 -18.91 0.40
N THR A 159 7.55 -19.04 -0.68
CA THR A 159 8.85 -18.38 -0.81
C THR A 159 8.70 -16.86 -0.72
N PHE A 160 7.69 -16.30 -1.38
CA PHE A 160 7.36 -14.88 -1.30
C PHE A 160 7.05 -14.43 0.13
N CYS A 161 6.13 -15.11 0.83
CA CYS A 161 5.79 -14.74 2.21
C CYS A 161 7.01 -14.79 3.14
N LEU A 162 7.85 -15.82 3.03
CA LEU A 162 9.08 -15.92 3.84
C LEU A 162 10.07 -14.80 3.54
N LEU A 163 10.19 -14.40 2.27
CA LEU A 163 11.05 -13.27 1.87
C LEU A 163 10.53 -11.95 2.43
N ILE A 164 9.22 -11.69 2.32
CA ILE A 164 8.60 -10.49 2.89
C ILE A 164 8.78 -10.46 4.41
N ASP A 165 8.50 -11.55 5.12
CA ASP A 165 8.66 -11.62 6.57
C ASP A 165 10.11 -11.34 7.00
N GLU A 166 11.08 -11.86 6.25
CA GLU A 166 12.49 -11.65 6.54
C GLU A 166 12.93 -10.20 6.29
N LEU A 167 12.53 -9.61 5.16
CA LEU A 167 12.84 -8.22 4.84
C LEU A 167 12.15 -7.26 5.82
N ASP A 168 10.86 -7.46 6.09
CA ASP A 168 10.07 -6.71 7.07
C ASP A 168 10.69 -6.79 8.47
N SER A 169 11.10 -7.98 8.93
CA SER A 169 11.77 -8.11 10.23
C SER A 169 13.10 -7.35 10.32
N MET A 170 13.86 -7.26 9.22
CA MET A 170 15.10 -6.46 9.20
C MET A 170 14.80 -4.97 9.16
N LEU A 171 13.89 -4.54 8.29
CA LEU A 171 13.54 -3.14 8.07
C LEU A 171 12.82 -2.55 9.29
N SER A 172 11.86 -3.25 9.89
CA SER A 172 11.19 -2.84 11.14
C SER A 172 12.14 -2.75 12.33
N TYR A 173 13.23 -3.53 12.35
CA TYR A 173 14.25 -3.36 13.38
C TYR A 173 15.03 -2.06 13.19
N TRP A 174 15.34 -1.69 11.94
CA TRP A 174 16.14 -0.50 11.64
C TRP A 174 15.33 0.79 11.68
N TYR A 175 14.07 0.71 11.27
CA TYR A 175 13.12 1.82 11.23
C TYR A 175 11.86 1.44 12.03
N PRO A 176 11.97 1.20 13.35
CA PRO A 176 10.82 0.82 14.18
C PRO A 176 9.72 1.90 14.23
N GLU A 177 10.07 3.14 13.90
CA GLU A 177 9.14 4.25 13.75
C GLU A 177 8.21 4.12 12.54
N ARG A 178 8.55 3.29 11.54
CA ARG A 178 7.76 3.06 10.30
C ARG A 178 6.66 2.03 10.52
N THR A 179 5.74 2.34 11.43
CA THR A 179 4.63 1.45 11.80
C THR A 179 3.70 1.18 10.61
N ASP A 180 3.48 2.17 9.74
CA ASP A 180 2.69 2.02 8.52
C ASP A 180 3.29 1.00 7.54
N ALA A 181 4.61 1.06 7.31
CA ALA A 181 5.33 0.14 6.44
C ALA A 181 5.26 -1.30 6.96
N HIS A 182 5.34 -1.47 8.28
CA HIS A 182 5.17 -2.77 8.93
C HIS A 182 3.75 -3.34 8.70
N GLU A 183 2.71 -2.51 8.85
CA GLU A 183 1.34 -2.94 8.54
C GLU A 183 1.18 -3.35 7.05
N ILE A 184 1.87 -2.66 6.14
CA ILE A 184 1.83 -2.96 4.70
C ILE A 184 2.43 -4.33 4.38
N SER A 185 3.43 -4.81 5.12
CA SER A 185 4.03 -6.13 4.84
C SER A 185 3.01 -7.26 4.95
N PHE A 186 2.05 -7.18 5.89
CA PHE A 186 0.93 -8.10 6.00
C PHE A 186 0.02 -8.03 4.77
N ASN A 187 -0.30 -6.82 4.31
CA ASN A 187 -1.17 -6.60 3.16
C ASN A 187 -0.55 -7.12 1.86
N LEU A 188 0.76 -6.99 1.66
CA LEU A 188 1.45 -7.52 0.47
C LEU A 188 1.30 -9.04 0.35
N LYS A 189 1.31 -9.76 1.48
CA LYS A 189 1.15 -11.23 1.51
C LYS A 189 -0.27 -11.69 1.16
N GLU A 190 -1.29 -10.89 1.50
CA GLU A 190 -2.71 -11.21 1.29
C GLU A 190 -3.23 -10.78 -0.09
N LEU A 191 -2.83 -9.59 -0.56
CA LEU A 191 -3.37 -8.97 -1.78
C LEU A 191 -2.89 -9.65 -3.07
N THR A 192 -1.69 -10.24 -3.05
CA THR A 192 -1.06 -10.76 -4.27
C THR A 192 -0.61 -12.19 -4.06
N LYS A 193 -1.11 -13.10 -4.92
CA LYS A 193 -0.44 -14.38 -5.11
C LYS A 193 0.79 -14.15 -5.99
N ALA A 194 1.96 -14.01 -5.38
CA ALA A 194 3.22 -13.94 -6.10
C ALA A 194 3.47 -15.29 -6.79
N SER A 195 3.13 -15.36 -8.08
CA SER A 195 3.25 -16.57 -8.90
C SER A 195 4.63 -16.69 -9.58
N ASN A 196 5.39 -15.59 -9.63
CA ASN A 196 6.65 -15.51 -10.36
C ASN A 196 7.61 -14.45 -9.79
N LEU A 197 8.85 -14.46 -10.29
CA LEU A 197 9.93 -13.61 -9.82
C LEU A 197 9.65 -12.12 -10.04
N TRP A 198 9.04 -11.72 -11.17
CA TRP A 198 8.70 -10.31 -11.42
C TRP A 198 7.79 -9.76 -10.31
N LYS A 199 6.73 -10.50 -9.93
CA LYS A 199 5.84 -10.09 -8.84
C LYS A 199 6.55 -10.04 -7.49
N ILE A 200 7.48 -10.97 -7.24
CA ILE A 200 8.30 -10.93 -6.03
C ILE A 200 9.15 -9.66 -6.00
N ILE A 201 9.79 -9.30 -7.12
CA ILE A 201 10.59 -8.08 -7.24
C ILE A 201 9.72 -6.84 -6.98
N GLU A 202 8.58 -6.73 -7.65
CA GLU A 202 7.64 -5.61 -7.48
C GLU A 202 7.22 -5.42 -6.01
N ASN A 203 6.80 -6.50 -5.34
CA ASN A 203 6.33 -6.41 -3.96
C ASN A 203 7.46 -6.09 -2.97
N CYS A 204 8.68 -6.60 -3.19
CA CYS A 204 9.82 -6.22 -2.36
C CYS A 204 10.25 -4.77 -2.60
N THR A 205 10.19 -4.29 -3.84
CA THR A 205 10.41 -2.87 -4.17
C THR A 205 9.42 -2.00 -3.41
N ILE A 206 8.12 -2.33 -3.43
CA ILE A 206 7.10 -1.59 -2.66
C ILE A 206 7.44 -1.58 -1.17
N LEU A 207 7.85 -2.73 -0.60
CA LEU A 207 8.23 -2.83 0.80
C LEU A 207 9.42 -1.92 1.15
N PHE A 208 10.51 -1.98 0.37
CA PHE A 208 11.67 -1.12 0.59
C PHE A 208 11.29 0.35 0.54
N ARG A 209 10.58 0.76 -0.51
CA ARG A 209 10.14 2.16 -0.68
C ARG A 209 9.28 2.63 0.48
N ARG A 210 8.37 1.78 1.00
CA ARG A 210 7.56 2.12 2.19
C ARG A 210 8.39 2.42 3.43
N TYR A 211 9.48 1.68 3.64
CA TYR A 211 10.35 1.91 4.80
C TYR A 211 11.26 3.14 4.61
N THR A 212 11.80 3.32 3.40
CA THR A 212 12.89 4.28 3.19
C THR A 212 12.44 5.64 2.66
N GLU A 213 11.25 5.75 2.07
CA GLU A 213 10.77 6.98 1.43
C GLU A 213 9.52 7.51 2.15
N ALA A 214 9.64 8.65 2.83
CA ALA A 214 8.53 9.23 3.60
C ALA A 214 7.31 9.58 2.72
N ASP A 215 7.55 10.02 1.49
CA ASP A 215 6.48 10.45 0.59
C ASP A 215 5.90 9.31 -0.26
N PHE A 216 6.47 8.10 -0.19
CA PHE A 216 6.01 6.99 -1.03
C PHE A 216 4.58 6.57 -0.70
N SER A 217 4.18 6.65 0.58
CA SER A 217 2.79 6.41 0.99
C SER A 217 1.81 7.33 0.25
N SER A 218 2.13 8.62 0.20
CA SER A 218 1.35 9.64 -0.50
C SER A 218 1.43 9.50 -2.01
N TYR A 219 2.55 9.02 -2.57
CA TYR A 219 2.67 8.70 -3.99
C TYR A 219 1.80 7.51 -4.39
N ALA A 220 1.89 6.42 -3.63
CA ALA A 220 1.16 5.18 -3.90
C ALA A 220 -0.36 5.35 -3.76
N SER A 221 -0.83 6.29 -2.93
CA SER A 221 -2.26 6.59 -2.80
C SER A 221 -2.81 7.47 -3.93
N GLN A 222 -1.96 8.03 -4.81
CA GLN A 222 -2.42 8.92 -5.90
C GLN A 222 -3.32 8.23 -6.92
N SER A 223 -3.34 6.90 -6.95
CA SER A 223 -4.28 6.13 -7.78
C SER A 223 -5.69 6.08 -7.20
N MET A 224 -5.94 6.59 -5.98
CA MET A 224 -7.26 6.52 -5.34
C MET A 224 -8.08 7.77 -5.62
N MET A 225 -9.28 7.61 -6.18
CA MET A 225 -10.14 8.71 -6.64
C MET A 225 -11.27 9.03 -5.65
N LEU A 226 -11.55 10.32 -5.51
CA LEU A 226 -12.78 10.86 -4.91
C LEU A 226 -13.72 11.39 -5.99
N PHE A 227 -15.02 11.26 -5.76
CA PHE A 227 -16.09 11.65 -6.68
C PHE A 227 -16.82 12.94 -6.25
N GLY A 228 -16.45 13.54 -5.11
CA GLY A 228 -17.10 14.75 -4.61
C GLY A 228 -18.55 14.52 -4.22
N TRP A 229 -18.88 13.35 -3.65
CA TRP A 229 -20.23 12.99 -3.18
C TRP A 229 -20.58 13.66 -1.85
N ASP A 230 -20.15 14.91 -1.65
CA ASP A 230 -20.04 15.58 -0.37
C ASP A 230 -19.09 14.87 0.63
N ALA A 231 -18.57 15.63 1.60
CA ALA A 231 -17.68 15.09 2.63
C ALA A 231 -18.32 13.93 3.43
N LYS A 232 -19.66 13.87 3.45
CA LYS A 232 -20.45 12.78 4.01
C LYS A 232 -21.72 12.58 3.18
N SER A 233 -21.87 11.40 2.58
CA SER A 233 -23.07 11.00 1.84
C SER A 233 -23.76 9.78 2.43
N PHE A 234 -25.05 9.66 2.11
CA PHE A 234 -25.93 8.60 2.59
C PHE A 234 -26.50 7.83 1.40
N TRP A 235 -26.50 6.51 1.48
CA TRP A 235 -26.80 5.64 0.36
C TRP A 235 -27.75 4.52 0.79
N ARG A 236 -28.75 4.24 -0.04
CA ARG A 236 -29.75 3.18 0.21
C ARG A 236 -29.79 2.19 -0.94
N ILE A 237 -30.30 0.99 -0.68
CA ILE A 237 -30.65 0.05 -1.75
C ILE A 237 -31.82 0.65 -2.57
N PRO A 238 -31.71 0.76 -3.90
CA PRO A 238 -32.78 1.25 -4.75
C PRO A 238 -34.09 0.44 -4.57
N GLY A 239 -35.23 1.12 -4.49
CA GLY A 239 -36.54 0.48 -4.37
C GLY A 239 -36.88 -0.07 -2.98
N HIS A 240 -36.01 0.08 -1.97
CA HIS A 240 -36.29 -0.32 -0.60
C HIS A 240 -36.81 0.88 0.23
N PRO A 241 -38.04 0.81 0.79
CA PRO A 241 -38.55 1.82 1.69
C PRO A 241 -37.88 1.73 3.07
N TYR A 242 -37.94 2.82 3.84
CA TYR A 242 -37.47 2.82 5.22
C TYR A 242 -38.40 2.02 6.13
N LEU A 243 -37.86 0.99 6.78
CA LEU A 243 -38.51 0.10 7.73
C LEU A 243 -37.51 -0.32 8.81
N GLN A 244 -38.00 -0.96 9.89
CA GLN A 244 -37.13 -1.62 10.85
C GLN A 244 -36.25 -2.66 10.14
N GLY A 245 -34.94 -2.65 10.42
CA GLY A 245 -33.97 -3.52 9.75
C GLY A 245 -33.48 -3.02 8.39
N SER A 246 -33.98 -1.88 7.89
CA SER A 246 -33.45 -1.29 6.66
C SER A 246 -31.99 -0.89 6.83
N GLN A 247 -31.19 -1.17 5.81
CA GLN A 247 -29.77 -0.80 5.78
C GLN A 247 -29.56 0.54 5.07
N VAL A 248 -28.59 1.30 5.56
CA VAL A 248 -28.09 2.53 4.94
C VAL A 248 -26.57 2.55 5.04
N TRP A 249 -25.93 3.00 3.97
CA TRP A 249 -24.48 3.15 3.90
C TRP A 249 -24.12 4.62 4.03
N VAL A 250 -23.19 4.93 4.92
CA VAL A 250 -22.65 6.29 5.08
C VAL A 250 -21.23 6.29 4.55
N LEU A 251 -20.98 7.07 3.51
CA LEU A 251 -19.65 7.23 2.91
C LEU A 251 -19.10 8.57 3.36
N VAL A 252 -17.96 8.55 4.06
CA VAL A 252 -17.27 9.74 4.54
C VAL A 252 -15.96 9.89 3.80
N GLU A 253 -15.79 11.02 3.12
CA GLU A 253 -14.58 11.32 2.36
C GLU A 253 -13.38 11.48 3.28
N HIS A 254 -12.29 10.82 2.91
CA HIS A 254 -10.99 10.95 3.53
C HIS A 254 -9.97 11.33 2.46
N SER A 255 -9.75 12.64 2.31
CA SER A 255 -8.83 13.21 1.31
C SER A 255 -7.38 13.13 1.77
N PHE A 256 -6.49 12.80 0.83
CA PHE A 256 -5.04 12.80 1.02
C PHE A 256 -4.39 14.13 0.60
N GLY A 257 -5.08 15.26 0.82
CA GLY A 257 -4.54 16.60 0.57
C GLY A 257 -4.66 17.09 -0.88
N ARG A 258 -5.24 16.30 -1.80
CA ARG A 258 -5.65 16.74 -3.15
C ARG A 258 -7.15 16.57 -3.32
N ALA A 259 -7.79 17.50 -4.02
CA ALA A 259 -9.25 17.58 -4.12
C ALA A 259 -9.93 16.32 -4.68
N THR A 260 -9.25 15.59 -5.57
CA THR A 260 -9.79 14.40 -6.24
C THR A 260 -9.18 13.09 -5.75
N ASN A 261 -8.40 13.13 -4.65
CA ASN A 261 -7.62 11.98 -4.21
C ASN A 261 -7.89 11.61 -2.75
N GLY A 262 -8.16 10.32 -2.52
CA GLY A 262 -8.56 9.85 -1.20
C GLY A 262 -9.28 8.52 -1.24
N CYS A 263 -9.82 8.14 -0.08
CA CYS A 263 -10.68 6.98 0.09
C CYS A 263 -11.97 7.38 0.80
N TYR A 264 -12.90 6.43 0.92
CA TYR A 264 -14.13 6.61 1.69
C TYR A 264 -14.13 5.66 2.88
N ILE A 265 -14.34 6.21 4.09
CA ILE A 265 -14.71 5.41 5.25
C ILE A 265 -16.21 5.13 5.14
N VAL A 266 -16.58 3.87 5.10
CA VAL A 266 -17.94 3.41 4.83
C VAL A 266 -18.54 2.76 6.06
N LEU A 267 -19.70 3.23 6.48
CA LEU A 267 -20.45 2.65 7.60
C LEU A 267 -21.68 1.94 7.07
N CYS A 268 -21.87 0.67 7.41
CA CYS A 268 -23.13 -0.03 7.20
C CYS A 268 -23.97 0.07 8.48
N LEU A 269 -25.09 0.80 8.41
CA LEU A 269 -25.99 1.00 9.53
C LEU A 269 -27.29 0.23 9.28
N GLU A 270 -27.81 -0.40 10.33
CA GLU A 270 -29.14 -1.03 10.32
C GLU A 270 -30.10 -0.26 11.20
N ALA A 271 -31.28 0.05 10.67
CA ALA A 271 -32.35 0.74 11.39
C ALA A 271 -32.89 -0.14 12.54
N GLY A 272 -32.93 0.44 13.74
CA GLY A 272 -33.41 -0.19 14.96
C GLY A 272 -34.94 -0.22 15.08
N LYS A 273 -35.43 -0.39 16.31
CA LYS A 273 -36.88 -0.51 16.61
C LYS A 273 -37.63 0.81 16.50
N ASP A 274 -36.93 1.95 16.54
CA ASP A 274 -37.51 3.26 16.35
C ASP A 274 -36.90 3.97 15.13
N ILE A 275 -37.52 5.07 14.72
CA ILE A 275 -37.17 5.82 13.51
C ILE A 275 -35.84 6.56 13.58
N CYS A 276 -35.09 6.49 14.69
CA CYS A 276 -33.87 7.28 14.92
C CYS A 276 -32.70 6.48 15.49
N THR A 277 -32.90 5.21 15.83
CA THR A 277 -31.85 4.32 16.31
C THR A 277 -31.24 3.58 15.14
N PHE A 278 -29.91 3.59 15.08
CA PHE A 278 -29.14 2.82 14.13
C PHE A 278 -28.08 2.02 14.87
N VAL A 279 -27.87 0.78 14.42
CA VAL A 279 -26.79 -0.07 14.89
C VAL A 279 -25.74 -0.13 13.80
N LEU A 280 -24.48 0.14 14.14
CA LEU A 280 -23.36 -0.11 13.26
C LEU A 280 -23.21 -1.62 13.06
N LYS A 281 -23.42 -2.10 11.84
CA LYS A 281 -23.29 -3.52 11.47
C LYS A 281 -21.91 -3.87 11.00
N ASP A 282 -21.37 -3.00 10.16
CA ASP A 282 -20.05 -3.17 9.59
C ASP A 282 -19.45 -1.80 9.29
N ALA A 283 -18.14 -1.78 9.17
CA ALA A 283 -17.40 -0.63 8.70
C ALA A 283 -16.46 -1.16 7.61
N LEU A 284 -16.34 -0.44 6.50
CA LEU A 284 -15.48 -0.72 5.33
C LEU A 284 -14.63 0.50 4.99
N VAL A 285 -13.50 0.32 4.30
CA VAL A 285 -12.82 1.39 3.56
C VAL A 285 -12.93 1.08 2.07
N PHE A 286 -13.37 2.08 1.30
CA PHE A 286 -13.48 2.01 -0.15
C PHE A 286 -12.40 2.85 -0.80
N CYS A 287 -11.58 2.21 -1.62
CA CYS A 287 -10.60 2.85 -2.48
C CYS A 287 -11.01 2.62 -3.93
N PHE A 288 -11.41 3.69 -4.63
CA PHE A 288 -11.74 3.64 -6.05
C PHE A 288 -10.48 3.91 -6.86
N TRP A 289 -10.11 2.98 -7.72
CA TRP A 289 -8.85 3.08 -8.46
C TRP A 289 -9.03 3.89 -9.74
N SER A 290 -8.07 4.78 -10.01
CA SER A 290 -7.94 5.46 -11.29
C SER A 290 -7.56 4.46 -12.36
N VAL A 291 -8.24 4.54 -13.50
CA VAL A 291 -7.92 3.76 -14.69
C VAL A 291 -7.01 4.56 -15.61
N ASP A 292 -5.93 3.92 -16.06
CA ASP A 292 -4.95 4.54 -16.96
C ASP A 292 -5.40 4.47 -18.43
N LYS A 293 -6.33 3.58 -18.78
CA LYS A 293 -6.88 3.39 -20.13
C LYS A 293 -8.40 3.43 -20.10
N GLU A 294 -9.02 3.99 -21.15
CA GLU A 294 -10.48 4.10 -21.26
C GLU A 294 -11.21 2.74 -21.23
N ASP A 295 -10.54 1.67 -21.65
CA ASP A 295 -11.13 0.32 -21.72
C ASP A 295 -10.93 -0.51 -20.44
N ASP A 296 -10.17 -0.01 -19.47
CA ASP A 296 -9.92 -0.76 -18.23
C ASP A 296 -11.16 -0.74 -17.34
N PRO A 297 -11.52 -1.86 -16.69
CA PRO A 297 -12.65 -1.91 -15.78
C PRO A 297 -12.37 -1.02 -14.57
N LEU A 298 -13.37 -0.22 -14.20
CA LEU A 298 -13.34 0.59 -12.99
C LEU A 298 -13.37 -0.30 -11.75
N ILE A 299 -12.30 -0.27 -10.95
CA ILE A 299 -12.15 -1.15 -9.78
C ILE A 299 -12.39 -0.39 -8.46
N LEU A 300 -13.26 -0.95 -7.63
CA LEU A 300 -13.39 -0.63 -6.23
C LEU A 300 -12.68 -1.71 -5.41
N GLN A 301 -11.67 -1.30 -4.65
CA GLN A 301 -11.10 -2.10 -3.58
C GLN A 301 -11.80 -1.76 -2.27
N ALA A 302 -12.42 -2.75 -1.65
CA ALA A 302 -12.97 -2.64 -0.31
C ALA A 302 -12.10 -3.40 0.69
N CYS A 303 -11.99 -2.89 1.91
CA CYS A 303 -11.34 -3.61 2.99
C CYS A 303 -12.04 -3.46 4.33
N ARG A 304 -11.81 -4.45 5.20
CA ARG A 304 -12.34 -4.54 6.55
C ARG A 304 -11.22 -4.96 7.51
N GLY A 305 -11.18 -4.38 8.70
CA GLY A 305 -10.20 -4.74 9.73
C GLY A 305 -8.82 -4.09 9.58
N THR A 306 -7.89 -4.52 10.42
CA THR A 306 -6.60 -3.87 10.68
C THR A 306 -5.43 -4.84 10.65
N GLY A 307 -4.25 -4.33 10.28
CA GLY A 307 -2.99 -5.08 10.30
C GLY A 307 -3.10 -6.48 9.69
N ALA A 308 -2.66 -7.49 10.44
CA ALA A 308 -2.68 -8.90 10.04
C ALA A 308 -4.08 -9.53 9.90
N HIS A 309 -5.13 -8.85 10.35
CA HIS A 309 -6.53 -9.32 10.25
C HIS A 309 -7.33 -8.58 9.18
N ARG A 310 -6.66 -7.78 8.33
CA ARG A 310 -7.33 -7.02 7.28
C ARG A 310 -7.76 -7.94 6.14
N GLU A 311 -9.06 -7.93 5.85
CA GLU A 311 -9.68 -8.63 4.74
C GLU A 311 -9.86 -7.68 3.56
N TRP A 312 -9.75 -8.22 2.34
CA TRP A 312 -9.84 -7.48 1.09
C TRP A 312 -10.86 -8.10 0.15
N CYS A 313 -11.61 -7.25 -0.55
CA CYS A 313 -12.53 -7.68 -1.60
C CYS A 313 -12.53 -6.66 -2.74
N PHE A 314 -12.65 -7.13 -3.98
CA PHE A 314 -12.62 -6.29 -5.16
C PHE A 314 -13.95 -6.36 -5.90
N TYR A 315 -14.38 -5.21 -6.43
CA TYR A 315 -15.62 -5.04 -7.17
C TYR A 315 -15.32 -4.27 -8.46
N ALA A 316 -15.93 -4.66 -9.57
CA ALA A 316 -16.11 -3.73 -10.67
C ALA A 316 -17.22 -2.74 -10.28
N TYR A 317 -17.07 -1.46 -10.61
CA TYR A 317 -18.09 -0.46 -10.30
C TYR A 317 -18.49 0.37 -11.51
N GLY A 318 -19.71 0.91 -11.46
CA GLY A 318 -20.18 1.93 -12.38
C GLY A 318 -20.95 2.98 -11.61
N TYR A 319 -20.71 4.26 -11.87
CA TYR A 319 -21.46 5.35 -11.24
C TYR A 319 -22.26 6.11 -12.30
N ASP A 320 -23.57 6.14 -12.11
CA ASP A 320 -24.50 6.90 -12.95
C ASP A 320 -24.76 8.26 -12.30
N GLU A 321 -24.21 9.32 -12.89
CA GLU A 321 -24.35 10.69 -12.41
C GLU A 321 -25.78 11.23 -12.52
N GLU A 322 -26.58 10.78 -13.51
CA GLU A 322 -27.94 11.29 -13.69
C GLU A 322 -28.88 10.76 -12.59
N THR A 323 -28.69 9.50 -12.21
CA THR A 323 -29.52 8.85 -11.19
C THR A 323 -28.89 8.83 -9.80
N HIS A 324 -27.61 9.23 -9.68
CA HIS A 324 -26.78 9.12 -8.49
C HIS A 324 -26.76 7.69 -7.92
N THR A 325 -26.53 6.71 -8.80
CA THR A 325 -26.54 5.29 -8.46
C THR A 325 -25.17 4.69 -8.69
N LEU A 326 -24.60 4.07 -7.64
CA LEU A 326 -23.39 3.28 -7.70
C LEU A 326 -23.76 1.80 -7.86
N TYR A 327 -23.33 1.20 -8.96
CA TYR A 327 -23.48 -0.22 -9.26
C TYR A 327 -22.18 -0.94 -8.91
N LEU A 328 -22.31 -2.13 -8.30
CA LEU A 328 -21.20 -2.95 -7.84
C LEU A 328 -21.37 -4.39 -8.32
N GLU A 329 -20.35 -4.92 -8.98
CA GLU A 329 -20.26 -6.32 -9.36
C GLU A 329 -19.07 -6.96 -8.65
N ALA A 330 -19.35 -7.97 -7.83
CA ALA A 330 -18.31 -8.64 -7.06
C ALA A 330 -17.37 -9.44 -7.97
N ASN A 331 -16.05 -9.35 -7.73
CA ASN A 331 -15.09 -10.16 -8.46
C ASN A 331 -15.41 -11.65 -8.28
N PRO A 332 -15.58 -12.44 -9.37
CA PRO A 332 -15.94 -13.86 -9.29
C PRO A 332 -14.98 -14.71 -8.46
N ALA A 333 -13.70 -14.30 -8.36
CA ALA A 333 -12.68 -15.02 -7.61
C ALA A 333 -12.79 -14.82 -6.09
N THR A 334 -13.16 -13.62 -5.64
CA THR A 334 -13.31 -13.30 -4.21
C THR A 334 -14.75 -13.37 -3.73
N GLY A 335 -15.71 -13.37 -4.66
CA GLY A 335 -17.14 -13.26 -4.35
C GLY A 335 -17.46 -11.96 -3.64
N ASN A 336 -18.62 -11.90 -2.99
CA ASN A 336 -19.08 -10.74 -2.23
C ASN A 336 -18.86 -10.95 -0.72
N LEU A 337 -17.60 -10.94 -0.29
CA LEU A 337 -17.20 -11.22 1.10
C LEU A 337 -17.89 -10.29 2.12
N PHE A 338 -18.08 -9.02 1.74
CA PHE A 338 -18.66 -8.00 2.63
C PHE A 338 -20.17 -7.81 2.47
N GLY A 339 -20.82 -8.62 1.62
CA GLY A 339 -22.27 -8.55 1.42
C GLY A 339 -22.75 -7.19 0.90
N LEU A 340 -21.96 -6.50 0.08
CA LEU A 340 -22.35 -5.23 -0.53
C LEU A 340 -23.54 -5.43 -1.49
N PRO A 341 -24.51 -4.51 -1.53
CA PRO A 341 -25.59 -4.60 -2.49
C PRO A 341 -25.10 -4.35 -3.92
N GLU A 342 -25.76 -4.94 -4.92
CA GLU A 342 -25.44 -4.75 -6.35
C GLU A 342 -25.62 -3.30 -6.81
N ALA A 343 -26.45 -2.53 -6.11
CA ALA A 343 -26.65 -1.11 -6.38
C ALA A 343 -26.93 -0.32 -5.10
N MET A 344 -26.40 0.90 -5.03
CA MET A 344 -26.63 1.88 -3.99
C MET A 344 -27.01 3.21 -4.62
N LYS A 345 -28.14 3.77 -4.20
CA LYS A 345 -28.61 5.09 -4.64
C LYS A 345 -28.37 6.13 -3.57
N GLN A 346 -27.71 7.22 -3.93
CA GLN A 346 -27.48 8.35 -3.03
C GLN A 346 -28.82 8.96 -2.60
N ILE A 347 -28.93 9.31 -1.33
CA ILE A 347 -30.07 10.01 -0.75
C ILE A 347 -29.79 11.51 -0.84
N ASN A 348 -30.55 12.25 -1.65
CA ASN A 348 -30.40 13.70 -1.71
C ASN A 348 -31.02 14.36 -0.46
N LEU A 349 -30.18 14.85 0.45
CA LEU A 349 -30.63 15.48 1.69
C LEU A 349 -31.23 16.88 1.48
N GLU A 350 -30.81 17.61 0.44
CA GLU A 350 -31.23 18.99 0.19
C GLU A 350 -32.52 19.08 -0.62
N LYS A 351 -32.62 18.27 -1.68
CA LYS A 351 -33.68 18.30 -2.69
C LYS A 351 -34.23 16.89 -2.97
N PRO A 352 -34.80 16.20 -1.97
CA PRO A 352 -35.38 14.88 -2.17
C PRO A 352 -36.59 14.96 -3.12
N LYS A 353 -36.59 14.15 -4.16
CA LYS A 353 -37.57 14.18 -5.26
C LYS A 353 -38.84 13.42 -4.88
N ASP A 354 -38.69 12.13 -4.58
CA ASP A 354 -39.80 11.22 -4.34
C ASP A 354 -40.19 11.10 -2.85
N LYS A 355 -41.33 10.46 -2.57
CA LYS A 355 -41.87 10.33 -1.21
C LYS A 355 -40.95 9.51 -0.30
N GLU A 356 -40.31 8.47 -0.82
CA GLU A 356 -39.44 7.59 -0.04
C GLU A 356 -38.13 8.29 0.28
N GLU A 357 -37.54 8.96 -0.70
CA GLU A 357 -36.33 9.76 -0.52
C GLU A 357 -36.53 10.86 0.53
N LYS A 358 -37.71 11.51 0.55
CA LYS A 358 -38.07 12.48 1.60
C LYS A 358 -38.07 11.88 3.01
N VAL A 359 -38.50 10.64 3.15
CA VAL A 359 -38.48 9.92 4.44
C VAL A 359 -37.04 9.65 4.84
N TRP A 360 -36.25 9.04 3.94
CA TRP A 360 -34.83 8.75 4.15
C TRP A 360 -34.04 10.01 4.51
N ALA A 361 -34.19 11.09 3.73
CA ALA A 361 -33.51 12.36 3.96
C ALA A 361 -33.84 12.97 5.33
N ARG A 362 -35.10 12.92 5.76
CA ARG A 362 -35.50 13.41 7.09
C ARG A 362 -34.84 12.61 8.23
N ILE A 363 -34.78 11.29 8.07
CA ILE A 363 -34.22 10.40 9.10
C ILE A 363 -32.71 10.57 9.19
N MET A 364 -32.00 10.57 8.05
CA MET A 364 -30.55 10.74 8.00
C MET A 364 -30.12 12.10 8.55
N ASN A 365 -30.81 13.19 8.20
CA ASN A 365 -30.56 14.51 8.76
C ASN A 365 -30.69 14.56 10.29
N LYS A 366 -31.60 13.77 10.87
CA LYS A 366 -31.77 13.71 12.31
C LYS A 366 -30.68 12.85 12.96
N TRP A 367 -30.41 11.67 12.41
CA TRP A 367 -29.36 10.78 12.90
C TRP A 367 -27.98 11.46 12.89
N ASP A 368 -27.63 12.15 11.81
CA ASP A 368 -26.31 12.77 11.67
C ASP A 368 -26.06 13.84 12.75
N LYS A 369 -27.11 14.62 13.08
CA LYS A 369 -27.06 15.64 14.14
C LYS A 369 -26.99 15.07 15.55
N GLU A 370 -27.61 13.92 15.80
CA GLU A 370 -27.77 13.38 17.16
C GLU A 370 -26.71 12.33 17.50
N GLN A 371 -26.31 11.47 16.55
CA GLN A 371 -25.50 10.27 16.80
C GLN A 371 -24.35 10.08 15.80
N GLY A 372 -24.40 10.74 14.64
CA GLY A 372 -23.51 10.46 13.52
C GLY A 372 -22.01 10.56 13.85
N ASN A 373 -21.62 11.61 14.59
CA ASN A 373 -20.21 11.80 14.95
C ASN A 373 -19.68 10.69 15.87
N SER A 374 -20.46 10.27 16.87
CA SER A 374 -20.02 9.23 17.82
C SER A 374 -19.83 7.89 17.14
N ILE A 375 -20.75 7.49 16.24
CA ILE A 375 -20.65 6.23 15.50
C ILE A 375 -19.49 6.28 14.50
N PHE A 376 -19.26 7.42 13.87
CA PHE A 376 -18.12 7.59 12.95
C PHE A 376 -16.76 7.45 13.66
N GLU A 377 -16.59 8.06 14.84
CA GLU A 377 -15.33 7.92 15.60
C GLU A 377 -15.13 6.47 16.08
N GLN A 378 -16.20 5.76 16.45
CA GLN A 378 -16.12 4.32 16.76
C GLN A 378 -15.64 3.50 15.56
N ALA A 379 -16.18 3.78 14.37
CA ALA A 379 -15.80 3.07 13.15
C ALA A 379 -14.36 3.38 12.70
N LYS A 380 -13.92 4.64 12.84
CA LYS A 380 -12.51 5.01 12.64
C LYS A 380 -11.58 4.21 13.55
N ALA A 381 -11.93 4.08 14.82
CA ALA A 381 -11.13 3.31 15.77
C ALA A 381 -11.03 1.83 15.39
N LEU A 382 -12.14 1.24 14.93
CA LEU A 382 -12.17 -0.14 14.40
C LEU A 382 -11.28 -0.31 13.16
N PHE A 383 -11.12 0.73 12.34
CA PHE A 383 -10.36 0.69 11.09
C PHE A 383 -8.88 0.97 11.18
N ALA A 384 -8.54 1.96 12.00
CA ALA A 384 -7.15 2.34 12.17
C ALA A 384 -6.43 1.34 13.09
N GLY A 385 -7.19 0.54 13.86
CA GLY A 385 -6.62 -0.27 14.93
C GLY A 385 -6.02 0.63 16.02
N ARG A 386 -6.44 1.91 16.02
CA ARG A 386 -5.92 3.00 16.84
C ARG A 386 -7.09 3.66 17.52
N ILE A 387 -6.99 3.81 18.83
CA ILE A 387 -7.96 4.55 19.62
C ILE A 387 -7.37 5.94 19.85
N ASP A 388 -7.98 6.96 19.26
CA ASP A 388 -7.61 8.36 19.49
C ASP A 388 -7.81 8.70 20.99
N LEU A 389 -6.74 9.14 21.63
CA LEU A 389 -6.74 9.48 23.05
C LEU A 389 -6.82 10.99 23.30
N LYS A 390 -7.14 11.83 22.32
CA LYS A 390 -7.20 13.31 22.46
C LYS A 390 -7.97 13.82 23.67
N ASP A 391 -9.02 13.11 24.09
CA ASP A 391 -9.85 13.49 25.26
C ASP A 391 -9.15 13.20 26.60
N THR A 392 -8.26 12.21 26.61
CA THR A 392 -7.51 11.76 27.80
C THR A 392 -6.12 12.39 27.86
N TYR A 393 -5.43 12.44 26.71
CA TYR A 393 -4.12 13.03 26.51
C TYR A 393 -4.27 14.25 25.60
N GLN A 394 -4.48 15.41 26.22
CA GLN A 394 -4.65 16.67 25.50
C GLN A 394 -3.28 17.23 25.14
N LEU A 395 -2.91 17.15 23.85
CA LEU A 395 -1.70 17.80 23.34
C LEU A 395 -1.90 19.32 23.35
N GLU A 396 -1.17 20.01 24.21
CA GLU A 396 -1.26 21.46 24.41
C GLU A 396 -0.35 22.23 23.45
N ASP A 397 0.87 21.72 23.24
CA ASP A 397 1.88 22.35 22.39
C ASP A 397 2.95 21.33 21.94
N VAL A 398 3.61 21.63 20.82
CA VAL A 398 4.74 20.87 20.27
C VAL A 398 5.89 21.84 20.02
N SER A 399 7.03 21.60 20.66
CA SER A 399 8.22 22.43 20.50
C SER A 399 9.38 21.60 19.97
N ILE A 400 10.04 22.10 18.94
CA ILE A 400 11.24 21.49 18.36
C ILE A 400 12.39 22.46 18.50
N SER A 401 13.51 21.94 19.00
CA SER A 401 14.79 22.63 19.05
C SER A 401 15.82 21.84 18.25
N ARG A 402 17.05 22.35 18.14
CA ARG A 402 18.14 21.62 17.47
C ARG A 402 18.52 20.31 18.15
N THR A 403 18.16 20.10 19.41
CA THR A 403 18.62 18.96 20.21
C THR A 403 17.49 18.08 20.71
N CYS A 404 16.27 18.60 20.83
CA CYS A 404 15.13 17.83 21.33
C CYS A 404 13.79 18.26 20.73
N LEU A 405 12.92 17.27 20.58
CA LEU A 405 11.47 17.40 20.45
C LEU A 405 10.86 17.41 21.87
N LYS A 406 9.88 18.28 22.10
CA LYS A 406 9.10 18.37 23.33
C LYS A 406 7.62 18.38 23.02
N LEU A 407 6.87 17.54 23.73
CA LEU A 407 5.42 17.47 23.69
C LEU A 407 4.88 17.91 25.05
N PHE A 408 4.00 18.90 25.06
CA PHE A 408 3.32 19.35 26.26
C PHE A 408 1.94 18.68 26.27
N ILE A 409 1.75 17.73 27.17
CA ILE A 409 0.55 16.91 27.19
C ILE A 409 -0.10 17.01 28.56
N ARG A 410 -1.38 17.42 28.58
CA ARG A 410 -2.22 17.40 29.77
C ARG A 410 -2.95 16.07 29.87
N HIS A 411 -2.75 15.39 30.99
CA HIS A 411 -3.39 14.11 31.30
C HIS A 411 -3.82 14.08 32.77
N ASN A 412 -5.08 13.72 33.03
CA ASN A 412 -5.68 13.72 34.38
C ASN A 412 -5.60 15.06 35.13
N GLY A 413 -5.56 16.18 34.40
CA GLY A 413 -5.45 17.53 34.99
C GLY A 413 -4.02 18.01 35.24
N ASP A 414 -3.02 17.15 35.07
CA ASP A 414 -1.60 17.50 35.18
C ASP A 414 -0.99 17.68 33.79
N SER A 415 -0.35 18.82 33.55
CA SER A 415 0.49 19.02 32.36
C SER A 415 1.88 18.43 32.59
N ARG A 416 2.31 17.55 31.69
CA ARG A 416 3.65 16.94 31.70
C ARG A 416 4.39 17.29 30.41
N THR A 417 5.71 17.36 30.49
CA THR A 417 6.56 17.50 29.30
C THR A 417 7.19 16.16 28.96
N TYR A 418 6.97 15.71 27.73
CA TYR A 418 7.60 14.52 27.17
C TYR A 418 8.70 14.98 26.21
N GLN A 419 9.92 14.50 26.40
CA GLN A 419 11.08 14.94 25.66
C GLN A 419 11.77 13.77 24.96
N LEU A 420 12.20 14.00 23.71
CA LEU A 420 12.98 13.04 22.94
C LEU A 420 14.15 13.76 22.23
N PRO A 421 15.38 13.23 22.27
CA PRO A 421 16.50 13.78 21.50
C PRO A 421 16.21 13.76 19.99
N ILE A 422 16.57 14.81 19.26
CA ILE A 422 16.39 14.85 17.79
C ILE A 422 17.22 13.78 17.08
N GLU A 423 18.35 13.37 17.67
CA GLU A 423 19.21 12.31 17.16
C GLU A 423 18.68 10.89 17.43
N ALA A 424 17.57 10.74 18.17
CA ALA A 424 17.00 9.43 18.45
C ALA A 424 16.41 8.77 17.19
N TYR A 425 15.86 9.59 16.28
CA TYR A 425 15.35 9.15 14.98
C TYR A 425 15.60 10.23 13.93
N ASP A 426 16.14 9.84 12.78
CA ASP A 426 16.56 10.78 11.73
C ASP A 426 15.42 11.66 11.22
N PHE A 427 14.20 11.11 11.13
CA PHE A 427 13.05 11.85 10.65
C PHE A 427 12.68 13.05 11.54
N LEU A 428 13.04 13.06 12.83
CA LEU A 428 12.75 14.16 13.74
C LEU A 428 13.38 15.49 13.27
N GLN A 429 14.49 15.43 12.53
CA GLN A 429 15.15 16.62 11.96
C GLN A 429 14.29 17.31 10.89
N THR A 430 13.33 16.58 10.31
CA THR A 430 12.46 17.04 9.22
C THR A 430 11.10 17.53 9.72
N ILE A 431 10.79 17.33 11.01
CA ILE A 431 9.49 17.66 11.58
C ILE A 431 9.36 19.17 11.78
N ASN A 432 8.17 19.68 11.50
CA ASN A 432 7.76 21.05 11.78
C ASN A 432 6.71 21.07 12.90
N PRO A 433 6.81 21.97 13.89
CA PRO A 433 5.79 22.14 14.95
C PRO A 433 4.33 22.28 14.48
N THR A 434 4.09 22.68 13.23
CA THR A 434 2.73 22.81 12.68
C THR A 434 2.16 21.49 12.14
N GLN A 435 2.94 20.41 12.08
CA GLN A 435 2.45 19.11 11.63
C GLN A 435 1.45 18.51 12.63
N GLN A 436 0.49 17.76 12.11
CA GLN A 436 -0.47 17.07 12.96
C GLN A 436 0.22 15.95 13.75
N VAL A 437 0.08 16.00 15.07
CA VAL A 437 0.55 14.97 16.00
C VAL A 437 -0.66 14.39 16.71
N LEU A 438 -0.75 13.06 16.73
CA LEU A 438 -1.81 12.33 17.43
C LEU A 438 -1.23 11.51 18.57
N ILE A 439 -2.02 11.38 19.64
CA ILE A 439 -1.74 10.43 20.71
C ILE A 439 -2.78 9.33 20.62
N VAL A 440 -2.32 8.12 20.33
CA VAL A 440 -3.20 6.98 20.05
C VAL A 440 -2.81 5.78 20.88
N ARG A 441 -3.78 4.92 21.19
CA ARG A 441 -3.51 3.57 21.68
C ARG A 441 -3.66 2.58 20.54
N HIS A 442 -2.63 1.78 20.28
CA HIS A 442 -2.73 0.70 19.32
C HIS A 442 -3.49 -0.49 19.92
N THR A 443 -4.32 -1.16 19.12
CA THR A 443 -5.21 -2.22 19.60
C THR A 443 -4.56 -3.60 19.64
N ASP A 444 -3.46 -3.79 18.93
CA ASP A 444 -2.67 -5.02 18.86
C ASP A 444 -1.76 -5.21 20.08
N ASP A 445 -1.02 -4.18 20.50
CA ASP A 445 -0.11 -4.23 21.65
C ASP A 445 -0.61 -3.48 22.90
N GLN A 446 -1.67 -2.67 22.76
CA GLN A 446 -2.25 -1.84 23.81
C GLN A 446 -1.35 -0.69 24.32
N ASP A 447 -0.20 -0.47 23.69
CA ASP A 447 0.71 0.63 24.02
C ASP A 447 0.19 1.97 23.47
N ILE A 448 0.70 3.07 24.06
CA ILE A 448 0.37 4.43 23.66
C ILE A 448 1.51 4.97 22.79
N TYR A 449 1.15 5.56 21.66
CA TYR A 449 2.08 6.10 20.67
C TYR A 449 1.83 7.58 20.43
N VAL A 450 2.91 8.28 20.11
CA VAL A 450 2.91 9.59 19.47
C VAL A 450 3.09 9.36 17.98
N GLU A 451 2.12 9.76 17.17
CA GLU A 451 2.13 9.53 15.73
C GLU A 451 2.13 10.82 14.92
N TRP A 452 2.80 10.75 13.75
CA TRP A 452 2.75 11.71 12.65
C TRP A 452 2.09 11.05 11.44
N PRO A 453 0.74 11.04 11.37
CA PRO A 453 0.01 10.24 10.40
C PRO A 453 0.36 10.56 8.95
N GLU A 454 0.60 11.84 8.63
CA GLU A 454 0.96 12.30 7.28
C GLU A 454 2.30 11.73 6.79
N MET A 455 3.19 11.39 7.73
CA MET A 455 4.53 10.88 7.42
C MET A 455 4.65 9.36 7.65
N GLY A 456 3.60 8.72 8.19
CA GLY A 456 3.60 7.29 8.53
C GLY A 456 4.41 6.91 9.78
N TYR A 457 4.84 7.88 10.59
CA TYR A 457 5.70 7.61 11.75
C TYR A 457 4.92 7.44 13.06
N GLY A 458 5.38 6.55 13.93
CA GLY A 458 4.90 6.40 15.30
C GLY A 458 6.00 6.01 16.28
N ILE A 459 6.08 6.69 17.42
CA ILE A 459 7.04 6.39 18.49
C ILE A 459 6.26 6.07 19.76
N LYS A 460 6.66 5.03 20.51
CA LYS A 460 6.01 4.72 21.79
C LYS A 460 6.17 5.89 22.75
N LEU A 461 5.09 6.31 23.40
CA LEU A 461 5.11 7.39 24.38
C LEU A 461 6.05 7.08 25.56
N SER A 462 6.27 5.79 25.85
CA SER A 462 7.20 5.31 26.88
C SER A 462 8.68 5.54 26.56
N GLU A 463 9.03 5.84 25.31
CA GLU A 463 10.40 6.18 24.91
C GLU A 463 10.75 7.66 25.17
N PHE A 464 9.75 8.49 25.48
CA PHE A 464 9.97 9.89 25.83
C PHE A 464 10.31 10.04 27.31
N ASP A 465 11.35 10.81 27.61
CA ASP A 465 11.67 11.22 28.97
C ASP A 465 10.57 12.15 29.50
N THR A 466 10.00 11.81 30.65
CA THR A 466 8.92 12.58 31.28
C THR A 466 9.47 13.54 32.33
N HIS A 467 9.11 14.83 32.22
CA HIS A 467 9.51 15.91 33.13
C HIS A 467 8.33 16.67 33.72
#